data_AF-A0A8S2WKK8-F1
#
_entry.id   AF-A0A8S2WKK8-F1
#
_cell.length_a   1.000
_cell.length_b   1.000
_cell.length_c   1.000
_cell.angle_alpha   90.00
_cell.angle_beta   90.00
_cell.angle_gamma   90.00
#
_symmetry.space_group_name_H-M   'P 1'
#
loop_
_entity.id
_entity.type
_entity.pdbx_description
1 polymer ?
#
loop_
_entity_poly.entity_id
_entity_poly.type
_entity_poly.pdbx_seq_one_letter_code
_entity_poly.pdbx_strand_id
1 'polypeptide(L)'
;ERKSRSHSNSSTDSDIEHDHDEQKQSSTLHNHSRYHDEKNAPTIVTNTTLNVTRLFGRYMEMIEILKPIAFDVIICMTQLFDYYLYTVYTLFACDMNEIPADALSSRLRFTIKRINDNLIASNDSEAARHEKIAAAHLSPLVDLNGPRSILYGLPPRIVAAESLVFLAEQFDFLLPYLKLMIPSDRHTFLTQFYSQTIQVTHELRIPIYHNVSANILDYMSIALMISKVNWDIGEILTQHNVYVDKLSNELQTFRNQFDHINEQLLP
;
A
#
# COMPACT_ATOMS: atom_id res chain seq x y z
N GLU A 1 30.76 -57.68 48.45
CA GLU A 1 29.50 -56.95 48.68
C GLU A 1 29.45 -55.67 47.85
N ARG A 2 28.29 -55.43 47.21
CA ARG A 2 27.73 -54.17 46.68
C ARG A 2 28.64 -53.15 45.97
N LYS A 3 28.54 -53.10 44.63
CA LYS A 3 28.84 -51.95 43.76
C LYS A 3 27.52 -51.25 43.40
N SER A 4 27.49 -49.91 43.47
CA SER A 4 26.34 -49.08 43.11
C SER A 4 26.75 -47.89 42.25
N ARG A 5 26.14 -47.81 41.05
CA ARG A 5 25.74 -46.64 40.20
C ARG A 5 26.80 -45.58 39.83
N SER A 6 26.88 -45.08 38.60
CA SER A 6 25.81 -44.33 37.88
C SER A 6 26.12 -44.03 36.39
N HIS A 7 25.08 -44.09 35.53
CA HIS A 7 24.81 -43.35 34.25
C HIS A 7 25.82 -43.43 33.07
N SER A 8 25.49 -43.36 31.78
CA SER A 8 24.37 -43.75 30.90
C SER A 8 24.75 -43.29 29.48
N ASN A 9 24.62 -44.18 28.49
CA ASN A 9 24.33 -44.01 27.05
C ASN A 9 25.06 -42.98 26.16
N SER A 10 25.71 -43.48 25.10
CA SER A 10 25.74 -42.82 23.78
C SER A 10 26.02 -43.85 22.67
N SER A 11 25.06 -44.09 21.77
CA SER A 11 25.27 -44.52 20.36
C SER A 11 23.92 -44.62 19.63
N THR A 12 23.96 -44.33 18.32
CA THR A 12 22.95 -44.48 17.24
C THR A 12 21.82 -43.45 17.13
N ASP A 13 21.95 -42.51 16.18
CA ASP A 13 21.16 -42.53 14.93
C ASP A 13 21.61 -41.41 13.98
N SER A 14 22.01 -41.79 12.77
CA SER A 14 22.42 -40.90 11.68
C SER A 14 21.69 -41.35 10.43
N ASP A 15 20.50 -40.80 10.14
CA ASP A 15 19.77 -40.98 8.86
C ASP A 15 18.53 -40.04 8.78
N ILE A 16 18.72 -38.71 8.82
CA ILE A 16 17.65 -37.74 8.47
C ILE A 16 18.30 -36.46 7.91
N GLU A 17 18.75 -36.44 6.65
CA GLU A 17 19.25 -35.17 6.05
C GLU A 17 19.07 -35.04 4.53
N HIS A 18 18.21 -35.84 3.87
CA HIS A 18 18.08 -35.80 2.40
C HIS A 18 16.72 -35.42 1.81
N ASP A 19 15.73 -35.02 2.62
CA ASP A 19 14.37 -34.73 2.11
C ASP A 19 14.00 -33.23 2.07
N HIS A 20 14.93 -32.32 2.42
CA HIS A 20 14.65 -30.88 2.54
C HIS A 20 15.06 -30.02 1.32
N ASP A 21 15.81 -30.55 0.36
CA ASP A 21 16.30 -29.76 -0.77
C ASP A 21 15.42 -29.80 -2.04
N GLU A 22 14.59 -30.83 -2.24
CA GLU A 22 13.74 -30.92 -3.44
C GLU A 22 12.50 -30.01 -3.40
N GLN A 23 12.03 -29.61 -2.21
CA GLN A 23 10.89 -28.69 -2.07
C GLN A 23 11.23 -27.21 -2.33
N LYS A 24 12.51 -26.82 -2.30
CA LYS A 24 12.96 -25.43 -2.59
C LYS A 24 13.08 -25.13 -4.08
N GLN A 25 13.35 -26.12 -4.92
CA GLN A 25 13.50 -25.89 -6.36
C GLN A 25 12.14 -25.71 -7.06
N SER A 26 11.09 -26.37 -6.58
CA SER A 26 9.74 -26.30 -7.15
C SER A 26 9.04 -24.94 -6.91
N SER A 27 9.33 -24.26 -5.79
CA SER A 27 8.77 -22.94 -5.47
C SER A 27 9.44 -21.78 -6.21
N THR A 28 10.64 -22.00 -6.76
CA THR A 28 11.40 -20.97 -7.48
C THR A 28 10.95 -20.81 -8.93
N LEU A 29 10.46 -21.89 -9.56
CA LEU A 29 9.97 -21.86 -10.95
C LEU A 29 8.59 -21.20 -11.10
N HIS A 30 7.73 -21.27 -10.09
CA HIS A 30 6.40 -20.64 -10.12
C HIS A 30 6.43 -19.12 -9.93
N ASN A 31 7.47 -18.57 -9.30
CA ASN A 31 7.62 -17.13 -9.12
C ASN A 31 8.09 -16.41 -10.39
N HIS A 32 8.78 -17.10 -11.32
CA HIS A 32 9.26 -16.46 -12.54
C HIS A 32 8.16 -16.27 -13.60
N SER A 33 7.11 -17.12 -13.57
CA SER A 33 5.97 -17.01 -14.50
C SER A 33 5.04 -15.83 -14.19
N ARG A 34 4.93 -15.38 -12.93
CA ARG A 34 4.10 -14.22 -12.55
C ARG A 34 4.67 -12.89 -13.02
N TYR A 35 6.00 -12.78 -13.07
CA TYR A 35 6.70 -11.55 -13.46
C TYR A 35 6.54 -11.18 -14.93
N HIS A 36 6.18 -12.14 -15.80
CA HIS A 36 6.02 -11.89 -17.23
C HIS A 36 4.60 -11.43 -17.62
N ASP A 37 3.60 -11.67 -16.76
CA ASP A 37 2.20 -11.30 -17.02
C ASP A 37 1.87 -9.86 -16.57
N GLU A 38 2.60 -9.32 -15.58
CA GLU A 38 2.44 -7.93 -15.09
C GLU A 38 2.81 -6.85 -16.12
N LYS A 39 3.66 -7.16 -17.11
CA LYS A 39 4.08 -6.17 -18.13
C LYS A 39 3.00 -5.85 -19.18
N ASN A 40 1.95 -6.65 -19.27
CA ASN A 40 0.87 -6.47 -20.25
C ASN A 40 -0.42 -5.91 -19.63
N ALA A 41 -0.43 -5.67 -18.31
CA ALA A 41 -1.58 -5.04 -17.67
C ALA A 41 -1.67 -3.55 -18.07
N PRO A 42 -2.87 -3.04 -18.40
CA PRO A 42 -3.08 -1.62 -18.65
C PRO A 42 -2.60 -0.78 -17.46
N THR A 43 -1.78 0.25 -17.72
CA THR A 43 -1.36 1.17 -16.66
C THR A 43 -2.53 2.06 -16.26
N ILE A 44 -2.95 1.97 -15.01
CA ILE A 44 -4.03 2.78 -14.44
C ILE A 44 -3.43 4.08 -13.90
N VAL A 45 -3.78 5.22 -14.51
CA VAL A 45 -3.21 6.53 -14.14
C VAL A 45 -4.27 7.63 -14.17
N THR A 46 -4.36 8.45 -13.11
CA THR A 46 -5.23 9.64 -13.11
C THR A 46 -4.68 10.76 -14.00
N ASN A 47 -5.56 11.62 -14.49
CA ASN A 47 -5.17 12.88 -15.16
C ASN A 47 -4.24 13.73 -14.30
N THR A 48 -4.45 13.78 -12.98
CA THR A 48 -3.59 14.52 -12.04
C THR A 48 -2.16 13.95 -12.05
N THR A 49 -2.00 12.64 -11.98
CA THR A 49 -0.69 11.98 -12.03
C THR A 49 0.00 12.19 -13.36
N LEU A 50 -0.73 12.14 -14.48
CA LEU A 50 -0.19 12.47 -15.79
C LEU A 50 0.32 13.92 -15.83
N ASN A 51 -0.42 14.87 -15.24
CA ASN A 51 0.01 16.26 -15.15
C ASN A 51 1.25 16.43 -14.25
N VAL A 52 1.32 15.73 -13.11
CA VAL A 52 2.53 15.71 -12.25
C VAL A 52 3.73 15.13 -13.00
N THR A 53 3.54 14.04 -13.75
CA THR A 53 4.58 13.42 -14.58
C THR A 53 5.07 14.38 -15.67
N ARG A 54 4.16 15.07 -16.36
CA ARG A 54 4.51 16.11 -17.34
C ARG A 54 5.30 17.23 -16.70
N LEU A 55 4.93 17.63 -15.48
CA LEU A 55 5.63 18.67 -14.74
C LEU A 55 7.05 18.22 -14.36
N PHE A 56 7.25 16.95 -13.97
CA PHE A 56 8.60 16.39 -13.80
C PHE A 56 9.45 16.48 -15.07
N GLY A 57 8.86 16.25 -16.25
CA GLY A 57 9.54 16.50 -17.52
C GLY A 57 10.01 17.95 -17.68
N ARG A 58 9.16 18.93 -17.33
CA ARG A 58 9.55 20.36 -17.33
C ARG A 58 10.62 20.70 -16.31
N TYR A 59 10.58 20.09 -15.13
CA TYR A 59 11.63 20.24 -14.13
C TYR A 59 12.97 19.69 -14.65
N MET A 60 12.96 18.54 -15.34
CA MET A 60 14.17 17.98 -15.97
C MET A 60 14.75 18.90 -17.05
N GLU A 61 13.90 19.47 -17.92
CA GLU A 61 14.32 20.49 -18.90
C GLU A 61 14.94 21.71 -18.20
N MET A 62 14.34 22.17 -17.09
CA MET A 62 14.84 23.29 -16.30
C MET A 62 16.20 23.00 -15.66
N ILE A 63 16.42 21.78 -15.15
CA ILE A 63 17.70 21.33 -14.60
C ILE A 63 18.79 21.37 -15.67
N GLU A 64 18.49 20.95 -16.89
CA GLU A 64 19.44 20.91 -18.00
C GLU A 64 19.89 22.33 -18.42
N ILE A 65 18.94 23.28 -18.47
CA ILE A 65 19.19 24.67 -18.87
C ILE A 65 19.83 25.47 -17.74
N LEU A 66 19.35 25.31 -16.50
CA LEU A 66 19.70 26.11 -15.34
C LEU A 66 20.59 25.35 -14.35
N LYS A 67 21.71 24.81 -14.86
CA LYS A 67 22.69 24.03 -14.07
C LYS A 67 23.07 24.65 -12.71
N PRO A 68 23.25 25.99 -12.57
CA PRO A 68 23.61 26.58 -11.28
C PRO A 68 22.59 26.34 -10.16
N ILE A 69 21.31 26.15 -10.49
CA ILE A 69 20.22 25.93 -9.54
C ILE A 69 19.61 24.52 -9.67
N ALA A 70 20.26 23.61 -10.41
CA ALA A 70 19.78 22.25 -10.65
C ALA A 70 19.34 21.52 -9.36
N PHE A 71 20.11 21.69 -8.29
CA PHE A 71 19.80 21.08 -7.00
C PHE A 71 18.51 21.60 -6.37
N ASP A 72 18.25 22.92 -6.45
CA ASP A 72 17.03 23.52 -5.93
C ASP A 72 15.80 23.04 -6.72
N VAL A 73 15.96 22.91 -8.04
CA VAL A 73 14.92 22.38 -8.93
C VAL A 73 14.59 20.92 -8.58
N ILE A 74 15.60 20.09 -8.26
CA ILE A 74 15.40 18.74 -7.73
C ILE A 74 14.69 18.75 -6.38
N ILE A 75 15.03 19.65 -5.47
CA ILE A 75 14.31 19.79 -4.19
C ILE A 75 12.83 20.04 -4.46
N CYS A 76 12.49 20.97 -5.35
CA CYS A 76 11.09 21.23 -5.73
C CYS A 76 10.41 19.99 -6.34
N MET A 77 11.10 19.21 -7.17
CA MET A 77 10.56 17.95 -7.69
C MET A 77 10.25 16.95 -6.56
N THR A 78 11.16 16.79 -5.59
CA THR A 78 10.94 15.89 -4.45
C THR A 78 9.80 16.37 -3.54
N GLN A 79 9.67 17.68 -3.33
CA GLN A 79 8.57 18.28 -2.58
C GLN A 79 7.22 18.06 -3.28
N LEU A 80 7.17 18.16 -4.60
CA LEU A 80 5.96 17.88 -5.38
C LEU A 80 5.54 16.41 -5.23
N PHE A 81 6.50 15.47 -5.24
CA PHE A 81 6.20 14.07 -4.97
C PHE A 81 5.68 13.87 -3.54
N ASP A 82 6.37 14.44 -2.53
CA ASP A 82 5.96 14.39 -1.12
C ASP A 82 4.53 14.94 -0.95
N TYR A 83 4.21 16.08 -1.59
CA TYR A 83 2.86 16.67 -1.57
C TYR A 83 1.81 15.74 -2.18
N TYR A 84 2.13 15.13 -3.31
CA TYR A 84 1.22 14.21 -4.00
C TYR A 84 0.96 12.94 -3.18
N LEU A 85 2.00 12.33 -2.61
CA LEU A 85 1.88 11.19 -1.70
C LEU A 85 1.02 11.54 -0.49
N TYR A 86 1.29 12.66 0.16
CA TYR A 86 0.53 13.11 1.33
C TYR A 86 -0.94 13.36 0.96
N THR A 87 -1.21 13.97 -0.18
CA THR A 87 -2.57 14.18 -0.70
C THR A 87 -3.31 12.86 -0.90
N VAL A 88 -2.67 11.86 -1.53
CA VAL A 88 -3.31 10.55 -1.72
C VAL A 88 -3.58 9.87 -0.38
N TYR A 89 -2.66 9.97 0.59
CA TYR A 89 -2.86 9.47 1.94
C TYR A 89 -4.07 10.14 2.61
N THR A 90 -4.11 11.48 2.68
CA THR A 90 -5.16 12.19 3.42
C THR A 90 -6.53 11.97 2.81
N LEU A 91 -6.64 11.96 1.48
CA LEU A 91 -7.92 11.82 0.80
C LEU A 91 -8.43 10.37 0.76
N PHE A 92 -7.55 9.37 0.62
CA PHE A 92 -7.99 7.99 0.35
C PHE A 92 -7.65 6.98 1.47
N ALA A 93 -6.84 7.35 2.46
CA ALA A 93 -6.52 6.47 3.60
C ALA A 93 -7.15 6.93 4.91
N CYS A 94 -7.37 8.22 5.14
CA CYS A 94 -7.89 8.76 6.42
C CYS A 94 -9.42 8.78 6.53
N ASP A 95 -10.13 8.37 5.49
CA ASP A 95 -11.54 8.73 5.27
C ASP A 95 -12.54 7.90 6.10
N MET A 96 -12.11 6.79 6.72
CA MET A 96 -12.96 5.91 7.52
C MET A 96 -12.33 5.59 8.88
N ASN A 97 -13.20 5.47 9.90
CA ASN A 97 -12.93 5.17 11.31
C ASN A 97 -11.55 4.54 11.58
N GLU A 98 -10.76 5.22 12.41
CA GLU A 98 -9.48 4.76 12.99
C GLU A 98 -8.68 3.81 12.10
N ILE A 99 -7.79 4.36 11.27
CA ILE A 99 -6.78 3.54 10.59
C ILE A 99 -6.11 2.66 11.66
N PRO A 100 -6.17 1.32 11.56
CA PRO A 100 -5.60 0.45 12.58
C PRO A 100 -4.16 0.84 12.85
N ALA A 101 -3.75 0.80 14.13
CA ALA A 101 -2.36 1.09 14.51
C ALA A 101 -1.35 0.24 13.70
N ASP A 102 -1.78 -0.94 13.27
CA ASP A 102 -0.97 -1.88 12.49
C ASP A 102 -1.06 -1.67 10.96
N ALA A 103 -1.99 -0.85 10.45
CA ALA A 103 -2.20 -0.66 9.02
C ALA A 103 -1.17 0.26 8.34
N LEU A 104 -0.46 1.10 9.11
CA LEU A 104 0.71 1.84 8.61
C LEU A 104 1.97 1.32 9.28
N SER A 105 2.98 1.02 8.47
CA SER A 105 4.32 0.75 8.97
C SER A 105 4.91 1.96 9.69
N SER A 106 5.89 1.71 10.58
CA SER A 106 6.63 2.77 11.26
C SER A 106 7.33 3.72 10.28
N ARG A 107 7.82 3.19 9.15
CA ARG A 107 8.44 3.99 8.07
C ARG A 107 7.43 4.91 7.41
N LEU A 108 6.28 4.39 7.00
CA LEU A 108 5.23 5.17 6.35
C LEU A 108 4.69 6.26 7.29
N ARG A 109 4.45 5.92 8.57
CA ARG A 109 4.05 6.89 9.61
C ARG A 109 5.06 8.03 9.75
N PHE A 110 6.35 7.70 9.82
CA PHE A 110 7.40 8.71 9.90
C PHE A 110 7.43 9.60 8.64
N THR A 111 7.33 9.01 7.45
CA THR A 111 7.32 9.75 6.18
C THR A 111 6.14 10.70 6.08
N ILE A 112 4.92 10.24 6.38
CA ILE A 112 3.72 11.09 6.38
C ILE A 112 3.86 12.23 7.39
N LYS A 113 4.33 11.94 8.61
CA LYS A 113 4.54 12.95 9.65
C LYS A 113 5.59 13.97 9.21
N ARG A 114 6.71 13.53 8.65
CA ARG A 114 7.77 14.39 8.09
C ARG A 114 7.20 15.31 7.02
N ILE A 115 6.36 14.81 6.11
CA ILE A 115 5.76 15.64 5.06
C ILE A 115 4.79 16.66 5.65
N ASN A 116 3.93 16.23 6.56
CA ASN A 116 2.99 17.11 7.27
C ASN A 116 3.72 18.27 7.97
N ASP A 117 4.75 17.94 8.75
CA ASP A 117 5.46 18.91 9.59
C ASP A 117 6.27 19.92 8.75
N ASN A 118 6.78 19.51 7.58
CA ASN A 118 7.66 20.34 6.74
C ASN A 118 6.94 21.07 5.61
N LEU A 119 5.90 20.47 5.00
CA LEU A 119 5.33 20.94 3.74
C LEU A 119 3.90 21.48 3.87
N ILE A 120 3.12 21.00 4.84
CA ILE A 120 1.68 21.28 4.93
C ILE A 120 1.42 22.42 5.92
N ALA A 121 0.67 23.43 5.48
CA ALA A 121 0.31 24.57 6.31
C ALA A 121 -0.69 24.14 7.40
N SER A 122 -0.32 24.32 8.66
CA SER A 122 -1.25 24.20 9.78
C SER A 122 -2.16 25.45 9.82
N ASN A 123 -3.47 25.24 10.02
CA ASN A 123 -4.46 26.32 10.04
C ASN A 123 -4.22 27.39 11.13
N ASP A 124 -3.35 27.12 12.10
CA ASP A 124 -3.16 27.92 13.32
C ASP A 124 -2.05 29.00 13.26
N SER A 125 -1.38 29.24 12.12
CA SER A 125 -0.31 30.26 12.08
C SER A 125 -0.22 31.01 10.75
N GLU A 126 -0.70 32.26 10.77
CA GLU A 126 -0.57 33.25 9.67
C GLU A 126 0.91 33.47 9.25
N ALA A 127 1.86 33.31 10.18
CA ALA A 127 3.29 33.47 9.91
C ALA A 127 3.91 32.32 9.09
N ALA A 128 3.30 31.12 9.08
CA ALA A 128 3.82 29.93 8.38
C ALA A 128 3.37 29.83 6.91
N ARG A 129 2.49 30.74 6.45
CA ARG A 129 1.88 30.71 5.11
C ARG A 129 2.83 31.06 3.96
N HIS A 130 4.01 31.60 4.23
CA HIS A 130 4.95 32.02 3.18
C HIS A 130 5.83 30.87 2.65
N GLU A 131 5.93 29.74 3.37
CA GLU A 131 6.76 28.59 2.96
C GLU A 131 5.98 27.28 2.82
N LYS A 132 4.81 27.14 3.48
CA LYS A 132 4.02 25.89 3.52
C LYS A 132 2.79 25.94 2.62
N ILE A 133 2.40 24.78 2.10
CA ILE A 133 1.34 24.61 1.10
C ILE A 133 0.05 24.15 1.79
N ALA A 134 -1.10 24.68 1.37
CA ALA A 134 -2.39 24.22 1.86
C ALA A 134 -2.66 22.75 1.48
N ALA A 135 -3.33 22.02 2.37
CA ALA A 135 -3.77 20.66 2.09
C ALA A 135 -4.75 20.64 0.90
N ALA A 136 -4.60 19.64 0.03
CA ALA A 136 -5.52 19.43 -1.09
C ALA A 136 -6.91 19.00 -0.59
N HIS A 137 -7.92 19.28 -1.39
CA HIS A 137 -9.30 18.88 -1.13
C HIS A 137 -9.78 17.90 -2.20
N LEU A 138 -10.61 16.94 -1.81
CA LEU A 138 -11.24 16.03 -2.76
C LEU A 138 -12.29 16.77 -3.58
N SER A 139 -12.36 16.46 -4.88
CA SER A 139 -13.44 16.95 -5.72
C SER A 139 -14.79 16.40 -5.23
N PRO A 140 -15.85 17.22 -5.15
CA PRO A 140 -17.18 16.75 -4.74
C PRO A 140 -17.80 15.75 -5.74
N LEU A 141 -17.19 15.57 -6.91
CA LEU A 141 -17.58 14.56 -7.90
C LEU A 141 -17.12 13.13 -7.53
N VAL A 142 -16.21 12.98 -6.56
CA VAL A 142 -15.70 11.68 -6.14
C VAL A 142 -16.42 11.25 -4.86
N ASP A 143 -17.21 10.19 -4.96
CA ASP A 143 -17.89 9.60 -3.81
C ASP A 143 -17.06 8.46 -3.20
N LEU A 144 -16.49 8.72 -2.02
CA LEU A 144 -15.67 7.76 -1.25
C LEU A 144 -16.44 7.02 -0.15
N ASN A 145 -17.65 7.51 0.20
CA ASN A 145 -18.51 6.96 1.24
C ASN A 145 -19.79 6.36 0.65
N GLY A 146 -19.78 6.14 -0.66
CA GLY A 146 -20.95 5.68 -1.37
C GLY A 146 -21.39 4.27 -0.95
N PRO A 147 -22.58 3.87 -1.42
CA PRO A 147 -23.21 2.63 -1.03
C PRO A 147 -22.37 1.39 -1.38
N ARG A 148 -22.72 0.26 -0.78
CA ARG A 148 -22.12 -1.06 -1.08
C ARG A 148 -22.11 -1.38 -2.58
N SER A 149 -23.06 -0.83 -3.37
CA SER A 149 -23.10 -1.01 -4.83
C SER A 149 -21.89 -0.45 -5.57
N ILE A 150 -21.18 0.52 -5.01
CA ILE A 150 -19.90 1.04 -5.55
C ILE A 150 -18.68 0.59 -4.71
N LEU A 151 -18.86 -0.46 -3.88
CA LEU A 151 -17.85 -0.97 -2.95
C LEU A 151 -17.19 0.12 -2.10
N TYR A 152 -17.98 1.03 -1.53
CA TYR A 152 -17.46 2.08 -0.61
C TYR A 152 -16.33 2.92 -1.25
N GLY A 153 -16.51 3.27 -2.53
CA GLY A 153 -15.53 4.05 -3.28
C GLY A 153 -14.27 3.29 -3.65
N LEU A 154 -14.32 1.95 -3.78
CA LEU A 154 -13.16 1.15 -4.17
C LEU A 154 -12.53 1.59 -5.51
N PRO A 155 -13.30 1.86 -6.60
CA PRO A 155 -12.69 2.27 -7.87
C PRO A 155 -11.79 3.52 -7.77
N PRO A 156 -12.24 4.67 -7.24
CA PRO A 156 -11.37 5.84 -7.11
C PRO A 156 -10.19 5.59 -6.15
N ARG A 157 -10.33 4.75 -5.13
CA ARG A 157 -9.23 4.33 -4.24
C ARG A 157 -8.17 3.50 -4.98
N ILE A 158 -8.57 2.53 -5.80
CA ILE A 158 -7.66 1.73 -6.65
C ILE A 158 -6.90 2.66 -7.60
N VAL A 159 -7.62 3.48 -8.36
CA VAL A 159 -7.00 4.37 -9.34
C VAL A 159 -6.03 5.32 -8.66
N ALA A 160 -6.36 5.90 -7.50
CA ALA A 160 -5.47 6.77 -6.75
C ALA A 160 -4.20 6.06 -6.26
N ALA A 161 -4.35 4.86 -5.67
CA ALA A 161 -3.22 4.08 -5.16
C ALA A 161 -2.27 3.64 -6.29
N GLU A 162 -2.80 3.07 -7.36
CA GLU A 162 -2.00 2.60 -8.50
C GLU A 162 -1.35 3.76 -9.25
N SER A 163 -2.03 4.90 -9.37
CA SER A 163 -1.42 6.09 -9.97
C SER A 163 -0.24 6.62 -9.16
N LEU A 164 -0.32 6.58 -7.83
CA LEU A 164 0.80 6.98 -6.97
C LEU A 164 1.97 6.02 -7.08
N VAL A 165 1.72 4.71 -7.12
CA VAL A 165 2.79 3.71 -7.30
C VAL A 165 3.43 3.83 -8.68
N PHE A 166 2.63 4.00 -9.73
CA PHE A 166 3.14 4.33 -11.06
C PHE A 166 4.07 5.55 -11.03
N LEU A 167 3.67 6.63 -10.35
CA LEU A 167 4.50 7.83 -10.24
C LEU A 167 5.83 7.55 -9.51
N ALA A 168 5.80 6.72 -8.46
CA ALA A 168 7.00 6.29 -7.74
C ALA A 168 7.95 5.52 -8.66
N GLU A 169 7.43 4.60 -9.47
CA GLU A 169 8.20 3.86 -10.47
C GLU A 169 8.80 4.78 -11.54
N GLN A 170 8.07 5.80 -12.00
CA GLN A 170 8.61 6.81 -12.91
C GLN A 170 9.76 7.60 -12.26
N PHE A 171 9.65 7.89 -10.96
CA PHE A 171 10.73 8.56 -10.21
C PHE A 171 11.95 7.64 -10.06
N ASP A 172 11.76 6.37 -9.70
CA ASP A 172 12.83 5.36 -9.66
C ASP A 172 13.54 5.21 -11.00
N PHE A 173 12.80 5.23 -12.11
CA PHE A 173 13.36 5.25 -13.45
C PHE A 173 14.24 6.49 -13.72
N LEU A 174 13.85 7.66 -13.19
CA LEU A 174 14.58 8.92 -13.37
C LEU A 174 15.82 9.05 -12.47
N LEU A 175 15.94 8.25 -11.41
CA LEU A 175 17.04 8.35 -10.43
C LEU A 175 18.45 8.42 -11.04
N PRO A 176 18.84 7.58 -12.02
CA PRO A 176 20.17 7.64 -12.61
C PRO A 176 20.45 8.99 -13.29
N TYR A 177 19.44 9.55 -13.97
CA TYR A 177 19.54 10.84 -14.66
C TYR A 177 19.67 12.00 -13.66
N LEU A 178 18.85 11.98 -12.60
CA LEU A 178 18.91 12.98 -11.53
C LEU A 178 20.29 13.00 -10.86
N LYS A 179 20.91 11.84 -10.63
CA LYS A 179 22.28 11.75 -10.08
C LYS A 179 23.34 12.35 -11.01
N LEU A 180 23.18 12.21 -12.32
CA LEU A 180 24.12 12.81 -13.30
C LEU A 180 24.00 14.33 -13.38
N MET A 181 22.85 14.89 -12.99
CA MET A 181 22.57 16.32 -13.08
C MET A 181 23.06 17.14 -11.87
N ILE A 182 23.43 16.49 -10.76
CA ILE A 182 23.94 17.16 -9.56
C ILE A 182 25.31 16.62 -9.13
N PRO A 183 26.11 17.44 -8.42
CA PRO A 183 27.41 16.98 -7.94
C PRO A 183 27.27 15.94 -6.81
N SER A 184 28.33 15.14 -6.63
CA SER A 184 28.31 13.95 -5.77
C SER A 184 28.07 14.24 -4.28
N ASP A 185 28.39 15.44 -3.80
CA ASP A 185 28.13 15.90 -2.43
C ASP A 185 26.63 15.98 -2.11
N ARG A 186 25.78 16.11 -3.14
CA ARG A 186 24.32 16.17 -3.01
C ARG A 186 23.63 14.82 -3.22
N HIS A 187 24.35 13.76 -3.59
CA HIS A 187 23.76 12.44 -3.85
C HIS A 187 23.16 11.80 -2.59
N THR A 188 23.67 12.15 -1.41
CA THR A 188 23.13 11.69 -0.12
C THR A 188 21.68 12.13 0.06
N PHE A 189 21.34 13.38 -0.32
CA PHE A 189 19.97 13.89 -0.25
C PHE A 189 19.01 13.04 -1.09
N LEU A 190 19.35 12.80 -2.36
CA LEU A 190 18.54 11.95 -3.24
C LEU A 190 18.43 10.54 -2.67
N THR A 191 19.54 9.92 -2.29
CA THR A 191 19.53 8.55 -1.76
C THR A 191 18.63 8.43 -0.52
N GLN A 192 18.67 9.43 0.36
CA GLN A 192 17.80 9.50 1.53
C GLN A 192 16.32 9.65 1.14
N PHE A 193 16.00 10.56 0.22
CA PHE A 193 14.62 10.76 -0.26
C PHE A 193 14.03 9.47 -0.86
N TYR A 194 14.79 8.77 -1.70
CA TYR A 194 14.33 7.52 -2.31
C TYR A 194 14.11 6.42 -1.29
N SER A 195 15.02 6.29 -0.32
CA SER A 195 14.90 5.31 0.76
C SER A 195 13.72 5.59 1.73
N GLN A 196 13.46 6.87 2.02
CA GLN A 196 12.45 7.27 3.00
C GLN A 196 11.05 7.45 2.39
N THR A 197 10.96 7.93 1.15
CA THR A 197 9.68 8.24 0.51
C THR A 197 9.35 7.25 -0.62
N ILE A 198 10.16 7.20 -1.68
CA ILE A 198 9.82 6.43 -2.90
C ILE A 198 9.61 4.95 -2.59
N GLN A 199 10.57 4.31 -1.92
CA GLN A 199 10.49 2.89 -1.58
C GLN A 199 9.32 2.53 -0.66
N VAL A 200 8.80 3.47 0.13
CA VAL A 200 7.71 3.24 1.09
C VAL A 200 6.33 3.49 0.45
N THR A 201 6.29 4.09 -0.74
CA THR A 201 5.06 4.56 -1.38
C THR A 201 4.04 3.43 -1.62
N HIS A 202 4.51 2.25 -2.02
CA HIS A 202 3.64 1.09 -2.28
C HIS A 202 2.91 0.57 -1.02
N GLU A 203 3.45 0.82 0.17
CA GLU A 203 2.83 0.42 1.45
C GLU A 203 1.50 1.15 1.68
N LEU A 204 1.29 2.30 1.02
CA LEU A 204 0.06 3.09 1.13
C LEU A 204 -1.18 2.36 0.59
N ARG A 205 -1.02 1.34 -0.26
CA ARG A 205 -2.11 0.47 -0.71
C ARG A 205 -2.88 -0.14 0.46
N ILE A 206 -2.17 -0.56 1.51
CA ILE A 206 -2.76 -1.24 2.68
C ILE A 206 -3.81 -0.37 3.36
N PRO A 207 -3.48 0.83 3.87
CA PRO A 207 -4.48 1.67 4.54
C PRO A 207 -5.55 2.20 3.58
N ILE A 208 -5.25 2.41 2.30
CA ILE A 208 -6.26 2.82 1.31
C ILE A 208 -7.32 1.73 1.11
N TYR A 209 -6.91 0.48 0.94
CA TYR A 209 -7.84 -0.64 0.73
C TYR A 209 -8.50 -1.11 2.01
N HIS A 210 -7.84 -0.94 3.16
CA HIS A 210 -8.41 -1.27 4.47
C HIS A 210 -9.79 -0.61 4.69
N ASN A 211 -9.94 0.66 4.27
CA ASN A 211 -11.19 1.41 4.38
C ASN A 211 -12.37 0.72 3.68
N VAL A 212 -12.11 -0.02 2.60
CA VAL A 212 -13.14 -0.81 1.91
C VAL A 212 -13.32 -2.13 2.63
N SER A 213 -12.21 -2.84 2.90
CA SER A 213 -12.23 -4.18 3.51
C SER A 213 -12.98 -4.23 4.84
N ALA A 214 -12.83 -3.19 5.67
CA ALA A 214 -13.51 -3.07 6.96
C ALA A 214 -15.05 -3.03 6.83
N ASN A 215 -15.57 -2.61 5.69
CA ASN A 215 -17.00 -2.44 5.42
C ASN A 215 -17.61 -3.58 4.59
N ILE A 216 -16.81 -4.52 4.07
CA ILE A 216 -17.31 -5.64 3.24
C ILE A 216 -18.17 -6.60 4.07
N LEU A 217 -17.78 -6.86 5.32
CA LEU A 217 -18.47 -7.82 6.18
C LEU A 217 -19.10 -7.12 7.38
N ASP A 218 -20.37 -7.42 7.65
CA ASP A 218 -21.04 -6.99 8.88
C ASP A 218 -20.65 -7.92 10.05
N TYR A 219 -19.41 -7.73 10.53
CA TYR A 219 -18.82 -8.55 11.59
C TYR A 219 -19.68 -8.58 12.86
N MET A 220 -20.32 -7.47 13.22
CA MET A 220 -21.12 -7.38 14.44
C MET A 220 -22.37 -8.26 14.33
N SER A 221 -23.10 -8.20 13.22
CA SER A 221 -24.25 -9.07 13.02
C SER A 221 -23.87 -10.54 12.92
N ILE A 222 -22.77 -10.87 12.22
CA ILE A 222 -22.28 -12.24 12.10
C ILE A 222 -21.89 -12.79 13.48
N ALA A 223 -21.15 -12.02 14.28
CA ALA A 223 -20.78 -12.41 15.64
C ALA A 223 -22.00 -12.65 16.54
N LEU A 224 -23.04 -11.82 16.41
CA LEU A 224 -24.31 -12.01 17.12
C LEU A 224 -25.09 -13.24 16.64
N MET A 225 -24.95 -13.64 15.39
CA MET A 225 -25.55 -14.89 14.91
C MET A 225 -24.79 -16.09 15.46
N ILE A 226 -23.45 -16.05 15.46
CA ILE A 226 -22.60 -17.11 16.01
C ILE A 226 -22.86 -17.30 17.50
N SER A 227 -23.02 -16.22 18.27
CA SER A 227 -23.29 -16.31 19.72
C SER A 227 -24.65 -16.91 20.07
N LYS A 228 -25.59 -16.92 19.12
CA LYS A 228 -26.94 -17.50 19.29
C LYS A 228 -27.00 -18.99 18.90
N VAL A 229 -25.94 -19.55 18.33
CA VAL A 229 -25.90 -20.96 17.94
C VAL A 229 -25.70 -21.82 19.19
N ASN A 230 -26.54 -22.84 19.37
CA ASN A 230 -26.30 -23.86 20.38
C ASN A 230 -25.25 -24.86 19.85
N TRP A 231 -24.21 -25.12 20.65
CA TRP A 231 -23.08 -25.98 20.28
C TRP A 231 -23.17 -27.40 20.87
N ASP A 232 -24.31 -27.76 21.47
CA ASP A 232 -24.54 -29.10 21.99
C ASP A 232 -24.53 -30.14 20.86
N ILE A 233 -23.68 -31.15 21.01
CA ILE A 233 -23.37 -32.18 19.99
C ILE A 233 -24.62 -32.96 19.54
N GLY A 234 -25.67 -33.00 20.35
CA GLY A 234 -26.96 -33.63 20.02
C GLY A 234 -27.92 -32.78 19.18
N GLU A 235 -27.69 -31.47 19.09
CA GLU A 235 -28.52 -30.50 18.35
C GLU A 235 -27.81 -29.92 17.12
N ILE A 236 -26.58 -30.36 16.82
CA ILE A 236 -25.88 -29.99 15.59
C ILE A 236 -26.64 -30.58 14.41
N LEU A 237 -27.44 -29.74 13.75
CA LEU A 237 -28.12 -30.07 12.51
C LEU A 237 -27.08 -30.51 11.46
N THR A 238 -27.42 -31.48 10.61
CA THR A 238 -26.60 -31.85 9.44
C THR A 238 -26.47 -30.73 8.39
N GLN A 239 -27.19 -29.62 8.57
CA GLN A 239 -27.19 -28.46 7.68
C GLN A 239 -26.29 -27.35 8.23
N HIS A 240 -25.81 -26.49 7.32
CA HIS A 240 -25.00 -25.33 7.70
C HIS A 240 -25.81 -24.31 8.52
N ASN A 241 -25.14 -23.60 9.41
CA ASN A 241 -25.75 -22.53 10.19
C ASN A 241 -26.04 -21.30 9.31
N VAL A 242 -27.12 -20.58 9.60
CA VAL A 242 -27.56 -19.38 8.85
C VAL A 242 -26.48 -18.29 8.72
N TYR A 243 -25.58 -18.17 9.70
CA TYR A 243 -24.47 -17.21 9.62
C TYR A 243 -23.48 -17.56 8.51
N VAL A 244 -23.32 -18.85 8.18
CA VAL A 244 -22.46 -19.32 7.08
C VAL A 244 -23.05 -18.89 5.74
N ASP A 245 -24.37 -18.96 5.59
CA ASP A 245 -25.06 -18.47 4.40
C ASP A 245 -24.95 -16.96 4.26
N LYS A 246 -25.13 -16.22 5.36
CA LYS A 246 -24.93 -14.77 5.35
C LYS A 246 -23.50 -14.42 4.91
N LEU A 247 -22.49 -15.06 5.49
CA LEU A 247 -21.09 -14.85 5.14
C LEU A 247 -20.84 -15.17 3.65
N SER A 248 -21.31 -16.33 3.19
CA SER A 248 -21.14 -16.77 1.80
C SER A 248 -21.80 -15.79 0.82
N ASN A 249 -23.02 -15.32 1.13
CA ASN A 249 -23.74 -14.37 0.30
C ASN A 249 -23.06 -12.99 0.27
N GLU A 250 -22.56 -12.49 1.41
CA GLU A 250 -21.83 -11.22 1.46
C GLU A 250 -20.53 -11.27 0.64
N LEU A 251 -19.79 -12.38 0.72
CA LEU A 251 -18.59 -12.63 -0.08
C LEU A 251 -18.89 -12.81 -1.57
N GLN A 252 -19.96 -13.53 -1.91
CA GLN A 252 -20.40 -13.70 -3.30
C GLN A 252 -20.83 -12.37 -3.91
N THR A 253 -21.56 -11.55 -3.15
CA THR A 253 -21.95 -10.20 -3.57
C THR A 253 -20.73 -9.32 -3.81
N PHE A 254 -19.77 -9.33 -2.88
CA PHE A 254 -18.51 -8.61 -3.05
C PHE A 254 -17.76 -9.05 -4.31
N ARG A 255 -17.63 -10.37 -4.52
CA ARG A 255 -16.98 -10.93 -5.71
C ARG A 255 -17.64 -10.44 -7.00
N ASN A 256 -18.96 -10.56 -7.11
CA ASN A 256 -19.68 -10.13 -8.31
C ASN A 256 -19.50 -8.62 -8.58
N GLN A 257 -19.48 -7.79 -7.54
CA GLN A 257 -19.22 -6.36 -7.65
C GLN A 257 -17.78 -6.05 -8.04
N PHE A 258 -16.82 -6.81 -7.50
CA PHE A 258 -15.41 -6.68 -7.82
C PHE A 258 -15.13 -7.06 -9.28
N ASP A 259 -15.73 -8.16 -9.76
CA ASP A 259 -15.65 -8.60 -11.16
C ASP A 259 -16.22 -7.52 -12.10
N HIS A 260 -17.34 -6.88 -11.73
CA HIS A 260 -17.90 -5.77 -12.51
C HIS A 260 -16.98 -4.54 -12.58
N ILE A 261 -16.28 -4.21 -11.49
CA ILE A 261 -15.29 -3.13 -11.48
C ILE A 261 -14.11 -3.48 -12.37
N ASN A 262 -13.67 -4.74 -12.36
CA ASN A 262 -12.59 -5.20 -13.21
C ASN A 262 -12.93 -5.01 -14.70
N GLU A 263 -14.15 -5.33 -15.12
CA GLU A 263 -14.65 -5.07 -16.48
C GLU A 263 -14.71 -3.57 -16.83
N GLN A 264 -15.00 -2.71 -15.85
CA GLN A 264 -15.06 -1.26 -16.07
C GLN A 264 -13.68 -0.58 -16.14
N LEU A 265 -12.71 -1.04 -15.32
CA LEU A 265 -11.39 -0.43 -15.21
C LEU A 265 -10.39 -0.99 -16.24
N LEU A 266 -10.57 -2.22 -16.69
CA LEU A 266 -9.72 -2.89 -17.69
C LEU A 266 -10.56 -3.24 -18.94
N PRO A 267 -10.84 -2.27 -19.82
CA PRO A 267 -11.54 -2.52 -21.09
C PRO A 267 -10.70 -3.36 -22.08
#